data_AF-A0A9D2EP88-F1
#
_entry.id   AF-A0A9D2EP88-F1
#
_cell.length_a   1.000
_cell.length_b   1.000
_cell.length_c   1.000
_cell.angle_alpha   90.00
_cell.angle_beta   90.00
_cell.angle_gamma   90.00
#
_symmetry.space_group_name_H-M   'P 1'
#
loop_
_entity.id
_entity.type
_entity.pdbx_description
1 polymer ?
#
loop_
_entity_poly.entity_id
_entity_poly.type
_entity_poly.pdbx_seq_one_letter_code
_entity_poly.pdbx_strand_id
1 'polypeptide(L)' 'MSQPDSIRRELRNKIALAMERQINEQLYQQGAITKEMYEAAKLSLAFAASESERNRNEI' A
#
# COMPACT_ATOMS: atom_id res chain seq x y z
N MET A 1 -9.93 -12.15 -19.07
CA MET A 1 -9.04 -10.96 -19.12
C MET A 1 -7.72 -11.39 -19.71
N SER A 2 -7.12 -10.59 -20.60
CA SER A 2 -5.82 -10.94 -21.19
C SER A 2 -4.72 -10.80 -20.12
N GLN A 3 -3.86 -11.82 -19.96
CA GLN A 3 -2.74 -11.84 -18.99
C GLN A 3 -1.94 -10.52 -18.81
N PRO A 4 -1.69 -9.69 -19.84
CA PRO A 4 -0.99 -8.42 -19.64
C PRO A 4 -1.73 -7.41 -18.75
N ASP A 5 -3.06 -7.46 -18.63
CA ASP A 5 -3.82 -6.51 -17.81
C ASP A 5 -3.70 -6.80 -16.31
N SER A 6 -3.63 -8.08 -15.93
CA SER A 6 -3.45 -8.47 -14.52
C SER A 6 -2.05 -8.11 -14.01
N ILE A 7 -1.01 -8.31 -14.84
CA ILE A 7 0.38 -7.92 -14.50
C ILE A 7 0.51 -6.40 -14.34
N ARG A 8 -0.07 -5.63 -15.25
CA ARG A 8 -0.06 -4.15 -15.16
C ARG A 8 -0.79 -3.65 -13.92
N ARG A 9 -1.92 -4.28 -13.57
CA ARG A 9 -2.67 -3.97 -12.35
C ARG A 9 -1.86 -4.27 -11.10
N GLU A 10 -1.21 -5.44 -11.04
CA GLU A 10 -0.36 -5.82 -9.90
C GLU A 10 0.83 -4.86 -9.75
N LEU A 11 1.49 -4.51 -10.85
CA LEU A 11 2.60 -3.55 -10.84
C LEU A 11 2.16 -2.19 -10.28
N ARG A 12 1.01 -1.66 -10.74
CA ARG A 12 0.47 -0.39 -10.22
C ARG A 12 0.17 -0.47 -8.73
N ASN A 13 -0.43 -1.56 -8.26
CA ASN A 13 -0.72 -1.75 -6.84
C ASN A 13 0.56 -1.77 -6.01
N LYS A 14 1.60 -2.48 -6.46
CA LYS A 14 2.90 -2.52 -5.78
C LYS A 14 3.56 -1.13 -5.72
N ILE A 15 3.50 -0.37 -6.81
CA ILE A 15 4.03 1.00 -6.85
C ILE A 15 3.25 1.91 -5.90
N ALA A 16 1.90 1.87 -5.92
CA ALA A 16 1.07 2.70 -5.05
C ALA A 16 1.38 2.45 -3.57
N LEU A 17 1.45 1.18 -3.15
CA LEU A 17 1.79 0.83 -1.77
C LEU A 17 3.20 1.31 -1.36
N ALA A 18 4.18 1.23 -2.26
CA ALA A 18 5.53 1.72 -1.99
C ALA A 18 5.55 3.25 -1.84
N MET A 19 4.84 3.96 -2.70
CA MET A 19 4.72 5.42 -2.63
C MET A 19 4.00 5.87 -1.35
N GLU A 20 2.91 5.23 -0.97
CA GLU A 20 2.16 5.57 0.25
C GLU A 20 3.01 5.38 1.51
N ARG A 21 3.82 4.31 1.59
CA ARG A 21 4.78 4.10 2.69
C ARG A 21 5.79 5.23 2.78
N GLN A 22 6.38 5.61 1.64
CA GLN A 22 7.38 6.68 1.58
C GLN A 22 6.77 8.03 1.99
N ILE A 23 5.56 8.35 1.52
CA ILE A 23 4.86 9.59 1.89
C ILE A 23 4.57 9.61 3.39
N ASN A 24 4.06 8.52 3.97
CA ASN A 24 3.77 8.43 5.40
C ASN A 24 5.03 8.66 6.25
N GLU A 25 6.16 8.08 5.86
CA GLU A 25 7.44 8.29 6.55
C GLU A 25 7.95 9.72 6.42
N GLN A 26 7.86 10.32 5.23
CA GLN A 26 8.23 11.73 5.02
C GLN A 26 7.39 12.68 5.87
N LEU A 27 6.07 12.48 5.91
CA LEU A 27 5.16 13.31 6.73
C LEU A 27 5.50 13.20 8.21
N TYR A 28 5.86 12.01 8.71
CA TYR A 28 6.27 11.83 10.09
C TYR A 28 7.62 12.50 10.38
N GLN A 29 8.62 12.34 9.50
CA GLN A 29 9.93 12.98 9.66
C GLN A 29 9.87 14.52 9.62
N GLN A 30 8.93 15.08 8.86
CA GLN A 30 8.67 16.52 8.80
C GLN A 30 7.87 17.04 10.01
N GLY A 31 7.39 16.16 10.90
CA GLY A 31 6.52 16.52 12.01
C GLY A 31 5.12 16.96 11.58
N ALA A 32 4.71 16.66 10.35
CA ALA A 32 3.39 17.01 9.81
C ALA A 32 2.27 16.12 10.38
N ILE A 33 2.61 14.90 10.81
CA ILE A 33 1.69 13.96 11.46
C ILE A 33 2.30 13.45 12.76
N THR A 34 1.45 13.07 13.71
CA THR A 34 1.91 12.50 14.99
C THR A 34 2.38 11.05 14.81
N LYS A 35 3.08 10.53 15.83
CA LYS A 35 3.50 9.12 15.86
C LYS A 35 2.30 8.17 15.79
N GLU A 36 1.20 8.51 16.47
CA GLU A 36 -0.03 7.73 16.47
C GLU A 36 -0.64 7.66 15.06
N MET A 37 -0.64 8.78 14.33
CA MET A 37 -1.12 8.83 12.94
C MET A 37 -0.22 8.01 12.01
N TYR A 38 1.11 8.11 12.18
CA TYR A 38 2.07 7.33 11.40
C TYR A 38 1.89 5.82 11.60
N GLU A 39 1.73 5.36 12.85
CA GLU A 39 1.51 3.94 13.17
C GLU A 39 0.14 3.45 12.70
N ALA A 40 -0.93 4.26 12.82
CA ALA A 40 -2.23 3.92 12.27
C ALA A 40 -2.19 3.74 10.74
N ALA A 41 -1.48 4.63 10.03
CA ALA A 41 -1.28 4.52 8.58
C ALA A 41 -0.48 3.26 8.20
N LYS A 42 0.51 2.84 8.99
CA LYS A 42 1.24 1.58 8.76
C LYS A 42 0.35 0.35 8.89
N LEU A 43 -0.54 0.32 9.89
CA LEU A 43 -1.49 -0.77 10.08
C LEU A 43 -2.49 -0.85 8.91
N SER A 44 -2.97 0.30 8.44
CA SER A 44 -3.85 0.38 7.26
C SER A 44 -3.16 -0.13 5.99
N LEU A 45 -1.90 0.24 5.77
CA LEU A 45 -1.10 -0.24 4.64
C LEU A 45 -0.80 -1.74 4.70
N ALA A 46 -0.58 -2.29 5.89
CA ALA A 46 -0.38 -3.73 6.09
C ALA A 46 -1.65 -4.51 5.75
N PHE A 47 -2.82 -3.97 6.10
CA PHE A 47 -4.11 -4.55 5.75
C PHE A 47 -4.36 -4.52 4.23
N ALA A 48 -4.13 -3.39 3.57
CA ALA A 48 -4.30 -3.25 2.11
C ALA A 48 -3.37 -4.19 1.31
N ALA A 49 -2.13 -4.40 1.78
CA ALA A 49 -1.21 -5.36 1.18
C ALA A 49 -1.72 -6.82 1.30
N SER A 50 -2.31 -7.16 2.45
CA SER A 50 -2.87 -8.49 2.74
C SER A 50 -4.16 -8.79 1.95
N GLU A 51 -5.07 -7.82 1.79
CA GLU A 51 -6.27 -8.00 0.97
C GLU A 51 -5.95 -8.15 -0.52
N SER A 52 -4.90 -7.47 -1.00
CA SER A 52 -4.39 -7.68 -2.36
C SER A 52 -3.82 -9.09 -2.58
N GLU A 53 -3.45 -9.81 -1.53
CA GLU A 53 -3.01 -11.21 -1.59
C GLU A 53 -4.18 -12.19 -1.51
N ARG A 54 -5.18 -11.95 -0.66
CA ARG A 54 -6.39 -12.79 -0.59
C ARG A 54 -7.20 -12.79 -1.88
N ASN A 55 -7.39 -11.63 -2.50
CA ASN A 55 -8.10 -11.53 -3.79
C ASN A 55 -7.38 -12.24 -4.95
N ARG A 56 -6.13 -12.70 -4.78
CA ARG A 56 -5.43 -13.55 -5.78
C ARG A 56 -5.72 -15.04 -5.63
N ASN A 57 -6.21 -15.50 -4.47
CA ASN A 57 -6.50 -16.91 -4.21
C ASN A 57 -7.97 -17.30 -4.43
N GLU A 58 -8.84 -16.33 -4.70
CA GLU A 58 -10.28 -16.55 -4.94
C GLU A 58 -10.67 -16.43 -6.43
N ILE A 59 -9.70 -16.32 -7.35
CA ILE A 59 -9.92 -16.18 -8.81
C ILE A 59 -9.26 -17.34 -9.56
#